data_AF-A0A917HST8-F1
#
_entry.id   AF-A0A917HST8-F1
#
_cell.length_a   1.000
_cell.length_b   1.000
_cell.length_c   1.000
_cell.angle_alpha   90.00
_cell.angle_beta   90.00
_cell.angle_gamma   90.00
#
_symmetry.space_group_name_H-M   'P 1'
#
loop_
_entity.id
_entity.type
_entity.pdbx_description
1 polymer ?
#
loop_
_entity_poly.entity_id
_entity_poly.type
_entity_poly.pdbx_seq_one_letter_code
_entity_poly.pdbx_strand_id
1 'polypeptide(L)'
;MVQSAILIVEDEQKLSRVLQLELEYENYKTEIAGNGKDALRLMEQKEWDLVLLDIMLPELSGLEVLRRVRRNDDRLIYEVEIYSKTKEADMEIDAYTGEIIAIEIDHENY
;
A
#
# COMPACT_ATOMS: atom_id res chain seq x y z
N MET A 1 16.82 -7.05 -19.10
CA MET A 1 16.03 -7.48 -17.92
C MET A 1 15.07 -6.34 -17.61
N VAL A 2 13.77 -6.62 -17.50
CA VAL A 2 12.80 -5.60 -17.09
C VAL A 2 12.91 -5.46 -15.58
N GLN A 3 13.01 -4.22 -15.11
CA GLN A 3 13.14 -3.91 -13.70
C GLN A 3 11.74 -3.65 -13.15
N SER A 4 11.30 -4.41 -12.14
CA SER A 4 9.95 -4.26 -11.58
C SER A 4 9.78 -2.88 -10.94
N ALA A 5 8.64 -2.26 -11.19
CA ALA A 5 8.28 -0.92 -10.73
C ALA A 5 7.38 -1.01 -9.48
N ILE A 6 7.81 -0.36 -8.41
CA ILE A 6 7.13 -0.34 -7.11
C ILE A 6 6.72 1.10 -6.79
N LEU A 7 5.45 1.30 -6.43
CA LEU A 7 4.95 2.56 -5.89
C LEU A 7 4.92 2.50 -4.36
N ILE A 8 5.54 3.47 -3.70
CA ILE A 8 5.50 3.62 -2.24
C ILE A 8 4.54 4.78 -1.92
N VAL A 9 3.52 4.51 -1.13
CA VAL A 9 2.51 5.49 -0.71
C VAL A 9 2.59 5.66 0.81
N GLU A 10 3.23 6.73 1.25
CA GLU A 10 3.62 6.96 2.65
C GLU A 10 3.89 8.46 2.85
N ASP A 11 3.25 9.10 3.83
CA ASP A 11 3.39 10.54 4.06
C ASP A 11 4.60 10.90 4.92
N GLU A 12 5.12 9.96 5.73
CA GLU A 12 6.35 10.15 6.48
C GLU A 12 7.58 10.05 5.55
N GLN A 13 8.15 11.21 5.20
CA GLN A 13 9.30 11.32 4.30
C GLN A 13 10.52 10.47 4.71
N LYS A 14 10.74 10.28 6.01
CA LYS A 14 11.86 9.46 6.50
C LYS A 14 11.62 7.99 6.20
N LEU A 15 10.43 7.49 6.47
CA LEU A 15 10.06 6.10 6.27
C LEU A 15 10.04 5.75 4.77
N SER A 16 9.35 6.55 3.97
CA SER A 16 9.32 6.38 2.50
C SER A 16 10.72 6.40 1.87
N ARG A 17 11.62 7.27 2.37
CA ARG A 17 13.01 7.31 1.88
C ARG A 17 13.82 6.06 2.25
N VAL A 18 13.63 5.51 3.45
CA VAL A 18 14.29 4.25 3.84
C VAL A 18 13.79 3.11 2.95
N LEU A 19 12.48 2.95 2.79
CA LEU A 19 11.88 1.93 1.92
C LEU A 19 12.40 2.03 0.47
N GLN A 20 12.44 3.25 -0.08
CA GLN A 20 12.98 3.51 -1.41
C GLN A 20 14.43 3.04 -1.55
N LEU A 21 15.29 3.38 -0.59
CA LEU A 21 16.72 3.01 -0.63
C LEU A 21 16.92 1.49 -0.60
N GLU A 22 16.20 0.78 0.26
CA GLU A 22 16.28 -0.69 0.36
C GLU A 22 15.80 -1.36 -0.93
N LEU A 23 14.67 -0.91 -1.48
CA LEU A 23 14.13 -1.47 -2.74
C LEU A 23 15.03 -1.15 -3.94
N GLU A 24 15.59 0.05 -4.02
CA GLU A 24 16.54 0.41 -5.07
C GLU A 24 17.86 -0.39 -4.97
N TYR A 25 18.30 -0.70 -3.75
CA TYR A 25 19.46 -1.56 -3.50
C TYR A 25 19.23 -2.99 -4.02
N GLU A 26 18.02 -3.52 -3.85
CA GLU A 26 17.56 -4.80 -4.44
C GLU A 26 17.24 -4.69 -5.94
N ASN A 27 17.63 -3.57 -6.58
CA ASN A 27 17.51 -3.34 -8.01
C ASN A 27 16.05 -3.27 -8.49
N TYR A 28 15.13 -2.73 -7.69
CA TYR A 28 13.79 -2.30 -8.13
C TYR A 28 13.78 -0.85 -8.62
N LYS A 29 12.79 -0.46 -9.44
CA LYS A 29 12.48 0.96 -9.70
C LYS A 29 11.42 1.40 -8.72
N THR A 30 11.61 2.56 -8.09
CA THR A 30 10.65 3.08 -7.13
C THR A 30 10.17 4.49 -7.48
N GLU A 31 8.97 4.82 -7.01
CA GLU A 31 8.46 6.19 -6.95
C GLU A 31 7.68 6.36 -5.64
N ILE A 32 7.62 7.59 -5.12
CA ILE A 32 6.96 7.90 -3.85
C ILE A 32 5.75 8.80 -4.11
N ALA A 33 4.61 8.44 -3.53
CA ALA A 33 3.45 9.30 -3.33
C ALA A 33 3.30 9.64 -1.85
N GLY A 34 3.31 10.92 -1.50
CA GLY A 34 3.18 11.35 -0.09
C GLY A 34 1.74 11.46 0.43
N ASN A 35 0.74 11.08 -0.38
CA ASN A 35 -0.68 11.11 -0.01
C ASN A 35 -1.51 10.25 -0.98
N GLY A 36 -2.75 9.96 -0.60
CA GLY A 36 -3.62 9.11 -1.41
C GLY A 36 -4.04 9.70 -2.76
N LYS A 37 -4.09 11.04 -2.93
CA LYS A 37 -4.45 11.66 -4.21
C LYS A 37 -3.34 11.48 -5.25
N ASP A 38 -2.09 11.71 -4.84
CA ASP A 38 -0.94 11.48 -5.69
C ASP A 38 -0.78 10.00 -6.04
N ALA A 39 -1.07 9.11 -5.09
CA ALA A 39 -1.08 7.68 -5.32
C ALA A 39 -2.04 7.29 -6.45
N LEU A 40 -3.32 7.72 -6.37
CA LEU A 40 -4.30 7.45 -7.42
C LEU A 40 -3.86 8.00 -8.78
N ARG A 41 -3.36 9.24 -8.81
CA ARG A 41 -2.86 9.85 -10.04
C ARG A 41 -1.73 9.04 -10.67
N LEU A 42 -0.79 8.53 -9.87
CA LEU A 42 0.33 7.73 -10.35
C LEU A 42 -0.10 6.33 -10.80
N MET A 43 -1.07 5.72 -10.12
CA MET A 43 -1.66 4.44 -10.49
C MET A 43 -2.44 4.52 -11.81
N GLU A 44 -3.02 5.68 -12.14
CA GLU A 44 -3.69 5.91 -13.42
C GLU A 44 -2.70 6.14 -14.59
N GLN A 45 -1.48 6.62 -14.30
CA GLN A 45 -0.51 7.02 -15.33
C GLN A 45 0.29 5.86 -15.92
N LYS A 46 0.50 4.78 -15.15
CA LYS A 46 1.24 3.58 -15.58
C LYS A 46 0.91 2.39 -14.69
N GLU A 47 1.21 1.20 -15.18
CA GLU A 47 1.10 -0.03 -14.40
C GLU A 47 2.27 -0.16 -13.41
N TRP A 48 1.98 -0.79 -12.28
CA TRP A 48 2.91 -1.06 -11.18
C TRP A 48 2.90 -2.56 -10.88
N ASP A 49 4.08 -3.14 -10.65
CA ASP A 49 4.20 -4.54 -10.26
C ASP A 49 3.81 -4.73 -8.78
N LEU A 50 4.06 -3.72 -7.95
CA LEU A 50 3.70 -3.69 -6.52
C LEU A 50 3.39 -2.26 -6.07
N VAL A 51 2.46 -2.14 -5.13
CA VAL A 51 2.17 -0.89 -4.41
C VAL A 51 2.31 -1.19 -2.92
N LEU A 52 3.21 -0.48 -2.24
CA LEU A 52 3.26 -0.41 -0.78
C LEU A 52 2.40 0.77 -0.35
N LEU A 53 1.33 0.52 0.38
CA LEU A 53 0.30 1.52 0.69
C LEU A 53 0.09 1.64 2.19
N ASP A 54 0.49 2.77 2.77
CA ASP A 54 0.08 3.11 4.13
C ASP A 54 -1.44 3.34 4.18
N ILE A 55 -2.06 2.84 5.25
CA ILE A 55 -3.47 3.00 5.54
C ILE A 55 -3.74 4.37 6.16
N MET A 56 -2.82 4.88 6.97
CA MET A 56 -2.99 6.09 7.78
C MET A 56 -2.55 7.37 7.05
N LEU A 57 -2.90 7.49 5.77
CA LEU A 57 -2.59 8.68 4.98
C LEU A 57 -3.47 9.89 5.35
N PRO A 58 -2.92 11.12 5.26
CA PRO A 58 -3.68 12.35 5.40
C PRO A 58 -4.67 12.55 4.24
N GLU A 59 -5.79 13.19 4.54
CA GLU A 59 -6.91 13.52 3.62
C GLU A 59 -7.65 12.32 3.01
N LEU A 60 -6.93 11.38 2.38
CA LEU A 60 -7.44 10.20 1.72
C LEU A 60 -6.72 8.96 2.24
N SER A 61 -7.40 8.17 3.06
CA SER A 61 -6.83 6.96 3.66
C SER A 61 -6.45 5.91 2.62
N GLY A 62 -5.49 5.05 2.95
CA GLY A 62 -5.09 3.94 2.08
C GLY A 62 -6.23 2.99 1.75
N LEU A 63 -7.15 2.75 2.70
CA LEU A 63 -8.36 1.95 2.43
C LEU A 63 -9.25 2.56 1.35
N GLU A 64 -9.37 3.90 1.30
CA GLU A 64 -10.16 4.57 0.27
C GLU A 64 -9.43 4.59 -1.09
N VAL A 65 -8.11 4.76 -1.09
CA VAL A 65 -7.28 4.57 -2.30
C VAL A 65 -7.51 3.18 -2.87
N LEU A 66 -7.38 2.15 -2.03
CA LEU A 66 -7.56 0.76 -2.37
C LEU A 66 -8.95 0.48 -2.96
N ARG A 67 -10.02 1.00 -2.35
CA ARG A 67 -11.40 0.90 -2.88
C ARG A 67 -11.52 1.48 -4.30
N ARG A 68 -10.89 2.62 -4.56
CA ARG A 68 -11.00 3.31 -5.87
C ARG A 68 -10.23 2.59 -6.97
N VAL A 69 -9.05 2.08 -6.65
CA VAL A 69 -8.25 1.27 -7.58
C VAL A 69 -9.00 -0.02 -7.94
N ARG A 70 -9.58 -0.70 -6.93
CA ARG A 70 -10.28 -1.99 -7.10
C ARG A 70 -11.59 -1.90 -7.88
N ARG A 71 -12.27 -0.75 -7.92
CA ARG A 71 -13.46 -0.58 -8.78
C ARG A 71 -13.18 -0.79 -10.27
N ASN A 72 -11.90 -0.85 -10.67
CA ASN A 72 -11.45 -1.06 -12.04
C ASN A 72 -10.70 -2.39 -12.26
N ASP A 73 -10.64 -3.31 -11.28
CA ASP A 73 -9.91 -4.59 -11.36
C ASP A 73 -10.82 -5.79 -10.99
N ASP A 74 -10.71 -6.90 -11.72
CA ASP A 74 -11.54 -8.13 -11.56
C ASP A 74 -10.99 -9.11 -10.51
N ARG A 75 -9.90 -8.75 -9.79
CA ARG A 75 -9.27 -9.61 -8.77
C ARG A 75 -10.07 -9.61 -7.46
N LEU A 76 -10.36 -10.82 -6.98
CA LEU A 76 -11.40 -11.10 -5.98
C LEU A 76 -10.96 -11.06 -4.49
N ILE A 77 -9.67 -11.24 -4.18
CA ILE A 77 -9.16 -11.25 -2.81
C ILE A 77 -7.76 -10.62 -2.79
N TYR A 78 -7.50 -9.75 -1.84
CA TYR A 78 -6.19 -9.17 -1.60
C TYR A 78 -5.88 -9.23 -0.10
N GLU A 79 -4.69 -9.73 0.21
CA GLU A 79 -4.12 -9.73 1.54
C GLU A 79 -3.51 -8.35 1.83
N VAL A 80 -3.81 -7.78 3.00
CA VAL A 80 -3.28 -6.50 3.45
C VAL A 80 -2.68 -6.72 4.83
N GLU A 81 -1.35 -6.71 4.91
CA GLU A 81 -0.61 -6.72 6.17
C GLU A 81 -0.51 -5.29 6.71
N ILE A 82 -0.82 -5.11 8.00
CA ILE A 82 -0.76 -3.81 8.67
C ILE A 82 0.25 -3.85 9.80
N TYR A 83 1.24 -2.97 9.69
CA TYR A 83 2.23 -2.76 10.73
C TYR A 83 1.93 -1.45 11.46
N SER A 84 1.63 -1.55 12.76
CA SER A 84 1.66 -0.39 13.66
C SER A 84 2.81 -0.54 14.65
N LYS A 85 3.31 0.57 15.20
CA LYS A 85 4.41 0.57 16.20
C LYS A 85 4.19 -0.34 17.42
N THR A 86 2.96 -0.80 17.66
CA THR A 86 2.60 -1.58 18.85
C THR A 86 1.85 -2.88 18.56
N LYS A 87 1.43 -3.12 17.31
CA LYS A 87 0.62 -4.28 16.92
C LYS A 87 0.77 -4.57 15.43
N GLU A 88 0.81 -5.85 15.11
CA GLU A 88 0.63 -6.37 13.76
C GLU A 88 -0.80 -6.89 13.64
N ALA A 89 -1.44 -6.66 12.49
CA ALA A 89 -2.76 -7.19 12.23
C ALA A 89 -2.91 -7.57 10.75
N ASP A 90 -3.41 -8.77 10.53
CA ASP A 90 -3.79 -9.27 9.23
C ASP A 90 -5.25 -8.94 8.99
N MET A 91 -5.55 -8.27 7.89
CA MET A 91 -6.92 -7.87 7.56
C MET A 91 -7.36 -8.47 6.24
N GLU A 92 -8.43 -9.27 6.28
CA GLU A 92 -9.15 -9.64 5.08
C GLU A 92 -10.13 -8.53 4.72
N ILE A 93 -10.03 -8.03 3.48
CA ILE A 93 -10.83 -6.91 3.01
C ILE A 93 -11.56 -7.33 1.75
N ASP A 94 -12.88 -7.14 1.73
CA ASP A 94 -13.72 -7.37 0.56
C ASP A 94 -13.23 -6.48 -0.60
N ALA A 95 -12.89 -7.12 -1.72
CA ALA A 95 -12.27 -6.42 -2.83
C ALA A 95 -13.19 -5.37 -3.47
N TYR A 96 -14.51 -5.59 -3.47
CA TYR A 96 -15.46 -4.73 -4.17
C TYR A 96 -15.93 -3.53 -3.34
N THR A 97 -16.13 -3.75 -2.04
CA THR A 97 -16.69 -2.77 -1.11
C THR A 97 -15.60 -2.09 -0.28
N GLY A 98 -14.44 -2.75 -0.14
CA GLY A 98 -13.40 -2.39 0.82
C GLY A 98 -13.85 -2.53 2.27
N GLU A 99 -14.92 -3.27 2.54
CA GLU A 99 -15.32 -3.61 3.90
C GLU A 99 -14.32 -4.61 4.49
N ILE A 100 -14.05 -4.47 5.78
CA ILE A 100 -13.19 -5.40 6.51
C ILE A 100 -14.03 -6.65 6.78
N ILE A 101 -13.60 -7.78 6.24
CA ILE A 101 -14.23 -9.09 6.43
C ILE A 101 -13.72 -9.70 7.73
N ALA A 102 -12.41 -9.65 7.97
CA ALA A 102 -11.77 -10.18 9.16
C ALA A 102 -10.57 -9.34 9.57
N ILE A 103 -10.26 -9.36 10.88
CA ILE A 103 -9.03 -8.80 11.45
C ILE A 103 -8.48 -9.87 12.39
N GLU A 104 -7.29 -10.36 12.12
CA GLU A 104 -6.49 -11.13 13.07
C GLU A 104 -5.43 -10.19 13.63
N ILE A 105 -5.41 -9.99 14.95
CA ILE A 105 -4.41 -9.15 15.59
C ILE A 105 -3.36 -10.10 16.14
N ASP A 106 -2.14 -9.96 15.65
CA ASP A 106 -1.04 -10.75 16.17
C ASP A 106 -0.69 -10.26 17.58
N HIS A 107 -0.77 -11.18 18.52
CA HIS A 107 -0.48 -10.93 19.93
C HIS A 107 1.00 -11.19 20.25
N GLU A 108 1.91 -10.83 19.35
CA GLU A 108 3.32 -10.74 19.71
C GLU A 108 3.53 -9.45 20.51
N ASN A 109 3.55 -9.59 21.85
CA ASN A 109 3.94 -8.51 22.75
C ASN A 109 5.41 -8.15 22.48
N TYR A 110 5.64 -7.05 21.75
CA TYR A 110 6.94 -6.36 21.73
C TYR A 110 7.12 -5.48 22.97
#